data_AF-A0AAV7J025-F1
#
_entry.id   AF-A0AAV7J025-F1
#
_cell.length_a   1.000
_cell.length_b   1.000
_cell.length_c   1.000
_cell.angle_alpha   90.00
_cell.angle_beta   90.00
_cell.angle_gamma   90.00
#
_symmetry.space_group_name_H-M   'P 1'
#
loop_
_entity.id
_entity.type
_entity.pdbx_description
1 polymer ?
#
loop_
_entity_poly.entity_id
_entity_poly.type
_entity_poly.pdbx_seq_one_letter_code
_entity_poly.pdbx_strand_id
1 'polypeptide(L)'
;MGLSLLTAVFNEEELLSSNVKGGKSKIKKKTTKKQALNADKLKAIKYTVREMFPKTFNDARMNSAVNTKLSILRAEKKLQDKVVPEHESDVESQEEL
;
A
#
# COMPACT_ATOMS: atom_id res chain seq x y z
N MET A 1 -15.74 0.74 -1.64
CA MET A 1 -15.84 -0.50 -0.84
C MET A 1 -14.72 -1.50 -1.09
N GLY A 2 -14.34 -1.88 -2.32
CA GLY A 2 -13.23 -2.82 -2.54
C GLY A 2 -11.86 -2.40 -1.96
N LEU A 3 -11.66 -1.09 -1.76
CA LEU A 3 -10.43 -0.50 -1.23
C LEU A 3 -10.24 -0.70 0.28
N SER A 4 -11.32 -0.81 1.07
CA SER A 4 -11.24 -1.08 2.51
C SER A 4 -11.02 -2.56 2.81
N LEU A 5 -11.44 -3.46 1.89
CA LEU A 5 -11.13 -4.88 1.98
C LEU A 5 -9.63 -5.17 1.87
N LEU A 6 -8.89 -4.38 1.08
CA LEU A 6 -7.43 -4.55 0.97
C LEU A 6 -6.73 -4.28 2.31
N THR A 7 -7.08 -3.19 2.99
CA THR A 7 -6.48 -2.82 4.28
C THR A 7 -6.93 -3.74 5.42
N ALA A 8 -8.05 -4.45 5.27
CA ALA A 8 -8.52 -5.42 6.25
C ALA A 8 -7.88 -6.82 6.09
N VAL A 9 -7.50 -7.20 4.86
CA VAL A 9 -7.01 -8.56 4.54
C VAL A 9 -5.47 -8.63 4.47
N PHE A 10 -4.82 -7.52 4.15
CA PHE A 10 -3.38 -7.41 4.03
C PHE A 10 -2.81 -6.50 5.10
N ASN A 11 -1.64 -6.88 5.63
CA ASN A 11 -0.89 -6.03 6.55
C ASN A 11 -0.33 -4.82 5.78
N GLU A 12 -0.17 -3.70 6.47
CA GLU A 12 0.29 -2.46 5.85
C GLU A 12 1.67 -2.61 5.18
N GLU A 13 2.61 -3.29 5.85
CA GLU A 13 3.94 -3.57 5.31
C GLU A 13 3.89 -4.41 4.01
N GLU A 14 2.99 -5.39 3.97
CA GLU A 14 2.76 -6.23 2.79
C GLU A 14 2.24 -5.38 1.62
N LEU A 15 1.31 -4.47 1.88
CA LEU A 15 0.77 -3.54 0.88
C LEU A 15 1.86 -2.59 0.36
N LEU A 16 2.70 -2.05 1.24
CA LEU A 16 3.73 -1.08 0.86
C LEU A 16 4.84 -1.72 0.02
N SER A 17 5.23 -2.96 0.34
CA SER A 17 6.30 -3.69 -0.34
C SER A 17 5.86 -4.45 -1.61
N SER A 18 4.55 -4.61 -1.84
CA SER A 18 4.02 -5.49 -2.90
C SER A 18 3.28 -4.80 -4.05
N ASN A 19 3.24 -5.40 -5.24
CA ASN A 19 2.34 -5.02 -6.34
C ASN A 19 1.42 -6.19 -6.68
N VAL A 20 0.36 -5.95 -7.44
CA VAL A 20 -0.59 -7.02 -7.83
C VAL A 20 0.09 -8.24 -8.47
N LYS A 21 1.07 -8.04 -9.36
CA LYS A 21 1.83 -9.13 -10.00
C LYS A 21 3.31 -9.16 -9.60
N GLY A 22 3.72 -8.30 -8.66
CA GLY A 22 5.13 -8.05 -8.37
C GLY A 22 5.92 -7.50 -9.56
N GLY A 23 7.25 -7.48 -9.43
CA GLY A 23 8.18 -7.12 -10.51
C GLY A 23 8.68 -5.67 -10.48
N LYS A 24 9.48 -5.33 -11.50
CA LYS A 24 10.03 -3.98 -11.69
C LYS A 24 9.05 -3.13 -12.49
N SER A 25 8.99 -1.83 -12.20
CA SER A 25 8.24 -0.91 -13.05
C SER A 25 8.86 -0.88 -14.45
N LYS A 26 8.05 -1.10 -15.49
CA LYS A 26 8.48 -0.95 -16.89
C LYS A 26 8.77 0.51 -17.26
N ILE A 27 8.15 1.45 -16.54
CA ILE A 27 8.26 2.88 -16.77
C ILE A 27 9.45 3.45 -15.99
N LYS A 28 9.58 3.09 -14.71
CA LYS A 28 10.69 3.56 -13.85
C LYS A 28 11.78 2.50 -13.73
N LYS A 29 12.74 2.51 -14.66
CA LYS A 29 13.83 1.51 -14.76
C LYS A 29 14.72 1.40 -13.51
N LYS A 30 14.83 2.45 -12.68
CA LYS A 30 15.63 2.48 -11.44
C LYS A 30 14.87 2.07 -10.16
N THR A 31 13.68 1.46 -10.28
CA THR A 31 12.91 1.06 -9.07
C THR A 31 13.30 -0.32 -8.55
N THR A 32 13.25 -0.47 -7.23
CA THR A 32 13.40 -1.77 -6.55
C THR A 32 12.28 -2.71 -6.98
N LYS A 33 12.62 -4.00 -7.12
CA LYS A 33 11.65 -5.05 -7.45
C LYS A 33 10.69 -5.20 -6.28
N LYS A 34 9.39 -5.12 -6.55
CA LYS A 34 8.36 -5.34 -5.53
C LYS A 34 7.89 -6.78 -5.53
N GLN A 35 7.52 -7.27 -4.35
CA GLN A 35 6.93 -8.61 -4.21
C GLN A 35 5.53 -8.64 -4.82
N ALA A 36 5.03 -9.82 -5.16
CA ALA A 36 3.64 -9.98 -5.56
C ALA A 36 2.77 -10.07 -4.30
N LEU A 37 1.56 -9.50 -4.34
CA LEU A 37 0.57 -9.75 -3.30
C LEU A 37 0.23 -11.25 -3.24
N ASN A 38 -0.10 -11.74 -2.05
CA ASN A 38 -0.59 -13.11 -1.88
C ASN A 38 -1.77 -13.36 -2.84
N ALA A 39 -1.59 -14.31 -3.76
CA ALA A 39 -2.51 -14.57 -4.85
C ALA A 39 -3.87 -15.10 -4.35
N ASP A 40 -3.87 -15.90 -3.28
CA ASP A 40 -5.08 -16.50 -2.73
C ASP A 40 -5.96 -15.45 -2.04
N LYS A 41 -5.36 -14.60 -1.20
CA LYS A 41 -6.04 -13.45 -0.60
C LYS A 41 -6.62 -12.53 -1.67
N LEU A 42 -5.85 -12.23 -2.72
CA LEU A 42 -6.31 -11.37 -3.80
C LEU A 42 -7.46 -12.02 -4.59
N LYS A 43 -7.40 -13.33 -4.82
CA LYS A 43 -8.46 -14.09 -5.51
C LYS A 43 -9.75 -14.08 -4.69
N ALA A 44 -9.67 -14.23 -3.37
CA ALA A 44 -10.83 -14.15 -2.50
C ALA A 44 -11.51 -12.77 -2.59
N ILE A 45 -10.75 -11.67 -2.51
CA ILE A 45 -11.29 -10.31 -2.65
C ILE A 45 -11.95 -10.13 -4.01
N LYS A 46 -11.30 -10.56 -5.08
CA LYS A 46 -11.86 -10.47 -6.44
C LYS A 46 -13.17 -11.25 -6.57
N TYR A 47 -13.23 -12.44 -5.99
CA TYR A 47 -14.43 -13.25 -5.96
C TYR A 47 -15.56 -12.51 -5.22
N THR A 48 -15.32 -12.01 -4.01
CA THR A 48 -16.34 -11.27 -3.24
C THR A 48 -16.84 -10.02 -3.99
N VAL A 49 -15.94 -9.26 -4.62
CA VAL A 49 -16.33 -8.06 -5.40
C VAL A 49 -17.10 -8.45 -6.66
N ARG A 50 -16.74 -9.57 -7.31
CA ARG A 50 -17.47 -10.09 -8.47
C ARG A 50 -18.87 -10.54 -8.10
N GLU A 51 -19.04 -11.24 -6.98
CA GLU A 51 -20.35 -11.67 -6.48
C GLU A 51 -21.24 -10.48 -6.12
N MET A 52 -20.68 -9.44 -5.48
CA MET A 52 -21.45 -8.23 -5.15
C MET A 52 -21.79 -7.36 -6.37
N PHE A 53 -20.93 -7.35 -7.39
CA PHE A 53 -21.06 -6.45 -8.53
C PHE A 53 -20.83 -7.16 -9.88
N PRO A 54 -21.62 -8.19 -10.22
CA PRO A 54 -21.31 -9.08 -11.34
C PRO A 54 -21.37 -8.38 -12.70
N LYS A 55 -22.26 -7.39 -12.87
CA LYS A 55 -22.43 -6.65 -14.14
C LYS A 55 -21.33 -5.61 -14.41
N THR A 56 -20.67 -5.13 -13.36
CA THR A 56 -19.65 -4.07 -13.46
C THR A 56 -18.23 -4.56 -13.16
N PHE A 57 -18.11 -5.81 -12.69
CA PHE A 57 -16.82 -6.42 -12.39
C PHE A 57 -15.97 -6.59 -13.65
N ASN A 58 -14.75 -6.05 -13.59
CA ASN A 58 -13.74 -6.22 -14.62
C ASN A 58 -12.39 -6.46 -13.93
N ASP A 59 -11.78 -7.63 -14.19
CA ASP A 59 -10.56 -8.03 -13.50
C ASP A 59 -9.39 -7.07 -13.75
N ALA A 60 -9.24 -6.57 -14.98
CA ALA A 60 -8.19 -5.62 -15.33
C ALA A 60 -8.37 -4.28 -14.60
N ARG A 61 -9.61 -3.77 -14.55
CA ARG A 61 -9.92 -2.54 -13.79
C ARG A 61 -9.71 -2.74 -12.28
N MET A 62 -10.07 -3.91 -11.75
CA MET A 62 -9.82 -4.26 -10.35
C MET A 62 -8.32 -4.27 -10.04
N ASN A 63 -7.52 -4.95 -10.85
CA ASN A 63 -6.06 -4.97 -10.71
C ASN A 63 -5.44 -3.57 -10.79
N SER A 64 -5.95 -2.72 -11.69
CA SER A 64 -5.53 -1.33 -11.81
C SER A 64 -5.85 -0.53 -10.54
N ALA A 65 -7.09 -0.65 -10.05
CA ALA A 65 -7.53 0.03 -8.83
C ALA A 65 -6.70 -0.38 -7.60
N VAL A 66 -6.38 -1.66 -7.46
CA VAL A 66 -5.49 -2.16 -6.40
C VAL A 66 -4.12 -1.48 -6.50
N ASN A 67 -3.46 -1.51 -7.67
CA ASN A 67 -2.14 -0.87 -7.83
C ASN A 67 -2.16 0.64 -7.57
N THR A 68 -3.24 1.34 -7.96
CA THR A 68 -3.44 2.75 -7.66
C THR A 68 -3.50 2.98 -6.16
N LYS A 69 -4.29 2.18 -5.42
CA LYS A 69 -4.35 2.29 -3.96
C LYS A 69 -3.03 2.02 -3.28
N LEU A 70 -2.29 0.99 -3.72
CA LEU A 70 -0.94 0.72 -3.20
C LEU A 70 0.01 1.90 -3.45
N SER A 71 -0.15 2.62 -4.57
CA SER A 71 0.65 3.81 -4.87
C SER A 71 0.27 4.99 -3.98
N ILE A 72 -1.02 5.18 -3.71
CA ILE A 72 -1.55 6.19 -2.79
C ILE A 72 -1.03 5.93 -1.37
N LEU A 73 -1.17 4.71 -0.85
CA LEU A 73 -0.70 4.34 0.50
C LEU A 73 0.80 4.62 0.70
N ARG A 74 1.62 4.38 -0.33
CA ARG A 74 3.05 4.71 -0.28
C ARG A 74 3.32 6.20 -0.28
N ALA A 75 2.52 6.97 -1.01
CA ALA A 75 2.64 8.41 -1.02
C ALA A 75 2.23 8.99 0.35
N GLU A 76 1.13 8.51 0.92
CA GLU A 76 0.65 8.87 2.26
C GLU A 76 1.71 8.55 3.32
N LYS A 77 2.25 7.33 3.33
CA LYS A 77 3.33 6.97 4.28
C LYS A 77 4.58 7.83 4.10
N LYS A 78 5.01 8.08 2.87
CA LYS A 78 6.16 8.96 2.61
C LYS A 78 5.92 10.40 3.08
N LEU A 79 4.68 10.88 3.06
CA LEU A 79 4.34 12.20 3.61
C LEU A 79 4.39 12.16 5.14
N GLN A 80 3.89 11.11 5.79
CA GLN A 80 3.98 10.95 7.24
C GLN A 80 5.44 10.86 7.71
N ASP A 81 6.27 10.05 7.05
CA ASP A 81 7.70 9.93 7.37
C ASP A 81 8.46 11.26 7.21
N LYS A 82 7.97 12.17 6.35
CA LYS A 82 8.56 13.49 6.15
C LYS A 82 8.12 14.55 7.15
N VAL A 83 6.99 14.31 7.84
CA VAL A 83 6.43 15.24 8.84
C VAL A 83 7.00 14.97 10.24
N VAL A 84 7.75 13.87 10.42
CA VAL A 84 8.51 13.58 11.65
C VAL A 84 10.02 13.85 11.47
N PRO A 85 10.48 15.10 11.27
CA PRO A 85 11.83 15.48 11.68
C PRO A 85 11.74 16.19 13.04
N GLU A 86 12.52 15.71 14.01
CA GLU A 86 13.00 16.45 15.18
C GLU A 86 11.96 16.86 16.25
N HIS A 87 11.62 15.90 17.12
CA HIS A 87 11.44 16.23 18.54
C HIS A 87 12.23 15.21 19.38
N GLU A 88 13.54 15.17 19.17
CA GLU A 88 14.46 14.84 20.25
C GLU A 88 14.52 16.09 21.13
N SER A 89 13.78 16.06 22.24
CA SER A 89 13.90 17.06 23.29
C SER A 89 15.18 16.78 24.08
N ASP A 90 16.31 17.20 23.54
CA ASP A 90 17.47 17.56 24.35
C ASP A 90 17.19 18.93 24.98
N VAL A 91 16.68 18.92 26.22
CA VAL A 91 16.92 20.03 27.15
C VAL A 91 17.73 19.46 28.30
N GLU A 92 19.02 19.46 28.02
CA GLU A 92 20.16 19.55 28.93
C GLU A 92 19.75 20.18 30.27
N SER A 93 19.65 19.35 31.31
CA SER A 93 19.61 19.82 32.70
C SER A 93 21.04 20.21 33.08
N GLN A 94 21.41 21.45 32.78
CA GLN A 94 22.59 22.08 33.37
C GLN A 94 22.14 23.26 34.24
N GLU A 95 22.47 23.10 35.53
CA GLU A 95 22.94 24.12 36.47
C GLU A 95 22.25 25.49 36.48
N GLU A 96 21.56 25.78 37.59
CA GLU A 96 21.77 27.05 38.29
C GLU A 96 21.44 26.90 39.80
N LEU A 97 22.53 26.96 40.59
CA LEU A 97 22.70 27.42 41.98
C LEU A 97 22.07 26.66 43.16
#